data_AF-A0A8T2MLG6-F1
#
_entry.id   AF-A0A8T2MLG6-F1
#
_cell.length_a   1.000
_cell.length_b   1.000
_cell.length_c   1.000
_cell.angle_alpha   90.00
_cell.angle_beta   90.00
_cell.angle_gamma   90.00
#
_symmetry.space_group_name_H-M   'P 1'
#
loop_
_entity.id
_entity.type
_entity.pdbx_description
1 polymer ?
#
loop_
_entity_poly.entity_id
_entity_poly.type
_entity_poly.pdbx_seq_one_letter_code
_entity_poly.pdbx_strand_id
1 'polypeptide(L)'
;MLDKLWSLLLYASGLLEGLISCPPIPDVYEGLHNPKPYLGKWYFISAAGYSEKDIALYRLMDSTVFYLQEAAENGTLLLTGAIRIGDNCLTKVWTYHVRPNDYLLDMEARNASVDADVVKRFQAKLCCTGMCENFILPQEREYCRIEGAAST
;
A
#
# COMPACT_ATOMS: atom_id res chain seq x y z
N MET A 1 26.26 -45.29 1.02
CA MET A 1 26.45 -44.19 0.04
C MET A 1 25.18 -43.38 -0.14
N LEU A 2 23.99 -44.01 -0.12
CA LEU A 2 22.70 -43.33 -0.24
C LEU A 2 22.44 -42.31 0.89
N ASP A 3 22.74 -42.66 2.15
CA ASP A 3 22.48 -41.76 3.30
C ASP A 3 23.27 -40.45 3.25
N LYS A 4 24.53 -40.50 2.79
CA LYS A 4 25.36 -39.30 2.61
C LYS A 4 24.81 -38.42 1.49
N LEU A 5 24.28 -39.03 0.43
CA LEU A 5 23.64 -38.33 -0.69
C LEU A 5 22.34 -37.65 -0.24
N TRP A 6 21.52 -38.34 0.57
CA TRP A 6 20.31 -37.78 1.18
C TRP A 6 20.63 -36.63 2.13
N SER A 7 21.64 -36.79 2.98
CA SER A 7 22.09 -35.72 3.87
C SER A 7 22.58 -34.49 3.09
N LEU A 8 23.34 -34.68 2.00
CA LEU A 8 23.76 -33.58 1.11
C LEU A 8 22.58 -32.90 0.41
N LEU A 9 21.60 -33.68 -0.06
CA LEU A 9 20.38 -33.16 -0.68
C LEU A 9 19.55 -32.32 0.30
N LEU A 10 19.36 -32.81 1.52
CA LEU A 10 18.62 -32.08 2.57
C LEU A 10 19.36 -30.81 3.03
N TYR A 11 20.69 -30.86 3.08
CA TYR A 11 21.49 -29.67 3.40
C TYR A 11 21.41 -28.62 2.29
N ALA A 12 21.49 -29.07 1.03
CA ALA A 12 21.35 -28.19 -0.12
C ALA A 12 19.93 -27.61 -0.23
N SER A 13 18.88 -28.38 0.06
CA SER A 13 17.50 -27.89 0.06
C SER A 13 17.25 -26.89 1.19
N GLY A 14 17.75 -27.16 2.40
CA GLY A 14 17.63 -26.22 3.53
C GLY A 14 18.38 -24.90 3.28
N LEU A 15 19.54 -24.95 2.60
CA LEU A 15 20.27 -23.75 2.19
C LEU A 15 19.50 -22.95 1.13
N LEU A 16 18.81 -23.65 0.21
CA LEU A 16 17.99 -23.03 -0.84
C LEU A 16 16.74 -22.37 -0.27
N GLU A 17 16.08 -22.99 0.72
CA GLU A 17 14.91 -22.43 1.40
C GLU A 17 15.22 -21.12 2.15
N GLY A 18 16.43 -21.01 2.73
CA GLY A 18 16.87 -19.77 3.38
C GLY A 18 17.10 -18.59 2.43
N LEU A 19 17.39 -18.86 1.15
CA LEU A 19 17.65 -17.82 0.14
C LEU A 19 16.38 -17.24 -0.50
N ILE A 20 15.24 -17.91 -0.35
CA ILE A 20 13.95 -17.53 -0.97
C ILE A 20 13.02 -16.89 0.07
N SER A 21 13.46 -16.74 1.32
CA SER A 21 12.61 -16.21 2.40
C SER A 21 12.31 -14.72 2.20
N CYS A 22 11.06 -14.41 1.86
CA CYS A 22 10.57 -13.05 1.77
C CYS A 22 10.33 -12.48 3.18
N PRO A 23 10.75 -11.24 3.46
CA PRO A 23 10.46 -10.61 4.74
C PRO A 23 8.94 -10.55 4.94
N PRO A 24 8.43 -10.90 6.13
CA PRO A 24 7.01 -10.81 6.40
C PRO A 24 6.54 -9.36 6.20
N ILE A 25 5.32 -9.22 5.68
CA ILE A 25 4.63 -7.94 5.67
C ILE A 25 4.26 -7.63 7.12
N PRO A 26 4.64 -6.45 7.66
CA PRO A 26 4.31 -6.09 9.03
C PRO A 26 2.80 -6.19 9.25
N ASP A 27 2.39 -6.72 10.41
CA ASP A 27 0.98 -6.72 10.77
C ASP A 27 0.52 -5.29 11.05
N VAL A 28 -0.40 -4.79 10.21
CA VAL A 28 -0.94 -3.43 10.29
C VAL A 28 -1.79 -3.25 11.56
N TYR A 29 -2.22 -4.34 12.19
CA TYR A 29 -3.14 -4.34 13.33
C TYR A 29 -2.59 -3.64 14.60
N GLU A 30 -1.27 -3.60 14.77
CA GLU A 30 -0.65 -2.90 15.90
C GLU A 30 -0.77 -1.37 15.78
N GLY A 31 -0.69 -0.83 14.56
CA GLY A 31 -0.83 0.61 14.30
C GLY A 31 -2.23 1.16 14.60
N LEU A 32 -3.22 0.28 14.65
CA LEU A 32 -4.63 0.64 14.81
C LEU A 32 -5.10 0.85 16.25
N HIS A 33 -4.39 0.29 17.22
CA HIS A 33 -4.63 0.59 18.62
C HIS A 33 -4.26 2.04 18.98
N ASN A 34 -3.43 2.69 18.15
CA ASN A 34 -3.10 4.09 18.28
C ASN A 34 -3.07 4.75 16.88
N PRO A 35 -4.22 5.18 16.33
CA PRO A 35 -4.28 5.71 14.97
C PRO A 35 -3.65 7.10 14.83
N LYS A 36 -3.31 7.77 15.94
CA LYS A 36 -2.81 9.15 15.97
C LYS A 36 -1.64 9.43 15.00
N PRO A 37 -0.63 8.56 14.86
CA PRO A 37 0.48 8.77 13.91
C PRO A 37 0.05 8.74 12.44
N TYR A 38 -1.10 8.11 12.15
CA TYR A 38 -1.62 7.93 10.79
C TYR A 38 -2.63 9.01 10.39
N LEU A 39 -3.08 9.86 11.32
CA LEU A 39 -4.03 10.93 10.99
C LEU A 39 -3.42 12.01 10.08
N GLY A 40 -4.28 12.79 9.45
CA GLY A 40 -3.91 13.91 8.60
C GLY A 40 -3.83 13.55 7.11
N LYS A 41 -3.06 14.34 6.37
CA LYS A 41 -3.01 14.29 4.91
C LYS A 41 -2.03 13.23 4.41
N TRP A 42 -2.45 12.53 3.34
CA TRP A 42 -1.67 11.50 2.64
C TRP A 42 -1.86 11.62 1.13
N TYR A 43 -0.83 11.24 0.39
CA TYR A 43 -0.83 11.17 -1.06
C TYR A 43 -0.64 9.73 -1.48
N PHE A 44 -1.50 9.22 -2.36
CA PHE A 44 -1.30 7.91 -2.95
C PHE A 44 -0.13 7.96 -3.93
N ILE A 45 0.76 6.98 -3.84
CA ILE A 45 1.99 6.91 -4.65
C ILE A 45 1.95 5.71 -5.58
N SER A 46 1.79 4.51 -5.03
CA SER A 46 1.90 3.26 -5.79
C SER A 46 1.01 2.17 -5.22
N ALA A 47 0.53 1.26 -6.06
CA ALA A 47 -0.10 0.01 -5.63
C ALA A 47 0.65 -1.18 -6.23
N ALA A 48 0.55 -2.33 -5.56
CA ALA A 48 0.86 -3.62 -6.14
C ALA A 48 -0.24 -4.65 -5.89
N GLY A 49 -0.35 -5.63 -6.77
CA GLY A 49 -1.35 -6.69 -6.71
C GLY A 49 -0.85 -7.98 -7.33
N TYR A 50 -1.66 -9.03 -7.23
CA TYR A 50 -1.36 -10.34 -7.79
C TYR A 50 -1.61 -10.41 -9.30
N SER A 51 -2.51 -9.55 -9.79
CA SER A 51 -2.95 -9.50 -11.17
C SER A 51 -3.27 -8.06 -11.59
N GLU A 52 -3.36 -7.84 -12.91
CA GLU A 52 -3.76 -6.55 -13.45
C GLU A 52 -5.10 -6.06 -12.89
N LYS A 53 -6.04 -6.97 -12.64
CA LYS A 53 -7.38 -6.66 -12.11
C LYS A 53 -7.32 -5.98 -10.75
N ASP A 54 -6.32 -6.29 -9.94
CA ASP A 54 -6.13 -5.73 -8.61
C ASP A 54 -5.68 -4.27 -8.70
N ILE A 55 -5.02 -3.87 -9.81
CA ILE A 55 -4.50 -2.52 -10.02
C ILE A 55 -5.25 -1.71 -11.08
N ALA A 56 -6.21 -2.32 -11.79
CA ALA A 56 -6.93 -1.73 -12.91
C ALA A 56 -7.63 -0.41 -12.55
N LEU A 57 -8.19 -0.31 -11.34
CA LEU A 57 -8.87 0.91 -10.88
C LEU A 57 -7.89 2.08 -10.73
N TYR A 58 -6.66 1.83 -10.26
CA TYR A 58 -5.64 2.87 -10.11
C TYR A 58 -5.18 3.42 -11.46
N ARG A 59 -5.19 2.60 -12.51
CA ARG A 59 -4.81 3.04 -13.87
C ARG A 59 -5.70 4.15 -14.44
N LEU A 60 -6.90 4.32 -13.90
CA LEU A 60 -7.81 5.39 -14.31
C LEU A 60 -7.50 6.73 -13.62
N MET A 61 -6.70 6.70 -12.56
CA MET A 61 -6.41 7.85 -11.72
C MET A 61 -5.11 8.52 -12.16
N ASP A 62 -5.10 9.85 -12.12
CA ASP A 62 -3.87 10.64 -12.27
C ASP A 62 -3.21 10.88 -10.92
N SER A 63 -4.00 11.34 -9.94
CA SER A 63 -3.52 11.73 -8.62
C SER A 63 -4.62 11.56 -7.58
N THR A 64 -4.23 11.19 -6.36
CA THR A 64 -5.15 11.04 -5.25
C THR A 64 -4.54 11.58 -3.97
N VAL A 65 -5.33 12.36 -3.26
CA VAL A 65 -5.00 12.87 -1.93
C VAL A 65 -6.09 12.47 -0.95
N PHE A 66 -5.68 12.06 0.23
CA PHE A 66 -6.56 11.66 1.31
C PHE A 66 -6.33 12.50 2.57
N TYR A 67 -7.36 12.56 3.40
CA TYR A 67 -7.29 13.07 4.75
C TYR A 67 -7.94 12.07 5.70
N LEU A 68 -7.14 11.54 6.62
CA LEU A 68 -7.56 10.55 7.62
C LEU A 68 -7.81 11.25 8.95
N GLN A 69 -8.96 10.99 9.56
CA GLN A 69 -9.34 11.56 10.85
C GLN A 69 -10.04 10.51 11.73
N GLU A 70 -10.11 10.78 13.03
CA GLU A 70 -10.92 9.98 13.94
C GLU A 70 -12.40 10.06 13.53
N ALA A 71 -13.09 8.94 13.56
CA ALA A 71 -14.53 8.89 13.36
C ALA A 71 -15.27 9.00 14.70
N ALA A 72 -16.58 9.26 14.64
CA ALA A 72 -17.42 9.32 15.83
C ALA A 72 -17.58 7.96 16.53
N GLU A 73 -17.42 6.87 15.78
CA GLU A 73 -17.50 5.50 16.28
C GLU A 73 -16.11 4.97 16.66
N ASN A 74 -15.99 4.43 17.87
CA ASN A 74 -14.74 3.86 18.37
C ASN A 74 -14.24 2.71 17.47
N GLY A 75 -12.95 2.74 17.13
CA GLY A 75 -12.32 1.71 16.30
C GLY A 75 -12.54 1.89 14.79
N THR A 76 -13.13 3.01 14.36
CA THR A 76 -13.27 3.36 12.95
C THR A 76 -12.52 4.65 12.63
N LEU A 77 -12.16 4.81 11.36
CA LEU A 77 -11.51 6.02 10.84
C LEU A 77 -12.36 6.61 9.73
N LEU A 78 -12.41 7.94 9.66
CA LEU A 78 -13.04 8.64 8.55
C LEU A 78 -11.96 9.07 7.57
N LEU A 79 -12.07 8.59 6.34
CA LEU A 79 -11.12 8.89 5.28
C LEU A 79 -11.86 9.69 4.21
N THR A 80 -11.37 10.90 3.95
CA THR A 80 -11.88 11.78 2.89
C THR A 80 -10.87 11.82 1.76
N GLY A 81 -11.26 11.39 0.56
CA GLY A 81 -10.41 11.36 -0.63
C GLY A 81 -10.86 12.35 -1.69
N ALA A 82 -9.89 12.96 -2.36
CA ALA A 82 -10.09 13.69 -3.60
C ALA A 82 -9.23 13.05 -4.70
N ILE A 83 -9.90 12.52 -5.73
CA ILE A 83 -9.33 11.69 -6.78
C ILE A 83 -9.42 12.43 -8.11
N ARG A 84 -8.31 12.57 -8.82
CA ARG A 84 -8.25 13.10 -10.19
C ARG A 84 -8.38 11.96 -11.19
N ILE A 85 -9.38 12.03 -12.05
CA ILE A 85 -9.59 11.10 -13.18
C ILE A 85 -9.74 11.93 -14.45
N GLY A 86 -8.74 11.87 -15.33
CA GLY A 86 -8.66 12.81 -16.44
C GLY A 86 -8.68 14.24 -15.93
N ASP A 87 -9.61 15.05 -16.42
CA ASP A 87 -9.77 16.45 -15.98
C ASP A 87 -10.79 16.59 -14.83
N ASN A 88 -11.46 15.51 -14.42
CA ASN A 88 -12.49 15.53 -13.39
C ASN A 88 -11.93 15.31 -11.98
N CYS A 89 -12.55 15.96 -10.99
CA CYS A 89 -12.33 15.69 -9.58
C CYS A 89 -13.49 14.92 -8.98
N LEU A 90 -13.19 13.81 -8.33
CA LEU A 90 -14.13 13.00 -7.58
C LEU A 90 -13.77 13.06 -6.09
N THR A 91 -14.65 13.68 -5.30
CA THR A 91 -14.54 13.69 -3.84
C THR A 91 -15.36 12.55 -3.25
N LYS A 92 -14.80 11.86 -2.27
CA LYS A 92 -15.45 10.74 -1.60
C LYS A 92 -15.11 10.74 -0.12
N VAL A 93 -16.07 10.26 0.66
CA VAL A 93 -15.93 10.07 2.10
C VAL A 93 -16.29 8.61 2.38
N TRP A 94 -15.45 7.92 3.12
CA TRP A 94 -15.65 6.53 3.49
C TRP A 94 -15.22 6.30 4.94
N THR A 95 -16.01 5.47 5.64
CA THR A 95 -15.65 4.97 6.96
C THR A 95 -14.84 3.71 6.79
N TYR A 96 -13.60 3.73 7.24
CA TYR A 96 -12.69 2.59 7.14
C TYR A 96 -12.92 1.66 8.34
N HIS A 97 -13.32 0.42 8.04
CA HIS A 97 -13.41 -0.66 9.01
C HIS A 97 -12.19 -1.55 8.85
N VAL A 98 -11.35 -1.58 9.88
CA VAL A 98 -10.15 -2.40 9.84
C VAL A 98 -10.51 -3.83 10.19
N ARG A 99 -10.30 -4.72 9.23
CA ARG A 99 -10.47 -6.15 9.40
C ARG A 99 -9.14 -6.86 9.18
N PRO A 100 -8.83 -7.91 9.95
CA PRO A 100 -7.69 -8.77 9.64
C PRO A 100 -7.84 -9.40 8.25
N ASN A 101 -6.73 -9.57 7.53
CA ASN A 101 -6.62 -10.37 6.30
C ASN A 101 -7.33 -9.83 5.04
N ASP A 102 -7.69 -8.55 5.00
CA ASP A 102 -8.21 -7.87 3.81
C ASP A 102 -7.13 -6.90 3.29
N TYR A 103 -6.15 -7.42 2.54
CA TYR A 103 -4.97 -6.65 2.15
C TYR A 103 -4.86 -6.51 0.64
N LEU A 104 -5.32 -5.36 0.15
CA LEU A 104 -4.66 -4.72 -0.98
C LEU A 104 -3.61 -3.76 -0.41
N LEU A 105 -2.37 -3.90 -0.85
CA LEU A 105 -1.25 -3.13 -0.31
C LEU A 105 -0.86 -2.02 -1.27
N ASP A 106 -1.12 -0.80 -0.82
CA ASP A 106 -0.70 0.43 -1.46
C ASP A 106 0.33 1.19 -0.62
N MET A 107 0.99 2.12 -1.29
CA MET A 107 1.98 3.00 -0.74
C MET A 107 1.44 4.42 -0.76
N GLU A 108 1.33 4.98 0.43
CA GLU A 108 0.98 6.38 0.65
C GLU A 108 2.15 7.13 1.29
N ALA A 109 2.21 8.44 1.07
CA ALA A 109 3.25 9.28 1.65
C ALA A 109 2.70 10.62 2.14
N ARG A 110 3.44 11.25 3.06
CA ARG A 110 3.13 12.61 3.54
C ARG A 110 3.42 13.69 2.51
N ASN A 111 4.21 13.38 1.50
CA ASN A 111 4.54 14.25 0.38
C ASN A 111 4.10 13.60 -0.93
N ALA A 112 3.67 14.41 -1.89
CA ALA A 112 3.30 13.95 -3.23
C ALA A 112 4.50 13.33 -3.95
N SER A 113 5.69 13.91 -3.77
CA SER A 113 6.92 13.40 -4.37
C SER A 113 7.66 12.49 -3.38
N VAL A 114 7.99 11.30 -3.85
CA VAL A 114 8.77 10.30 -3.12
C VAL A 114 9.94 9.84 -3.99
N ASP A 115 11.09 9.59 -3.35
CA ASP A 115 12.27 9.08 -4.02
C ASP A 115 11.99 7.73 -4.70
N ALA A 116 12.39 7.61 -5.97
CA ALA A 116 12.12 6.45 -6.80
C ALA A 116 12.66 5.14 -6.20
N ASP A 117 13.77 5.19 -5.45
CA ASP A 117 14.34 4.00 -4.83
C ASP A 117 13.52 3.53 -3.63
N VAL A 118 12.77 4.41 -2.98
CA VAL A 118 11.79 4.00 -1.95
C VAL A 118 10.65 3.22 -2.60
N VAL A 119 10.13 3.70 -3.72
CA VAL A 119 9.04 3.03 -4.46
C VAL A 119 9.50 1.67 -4.99
N LYS A 120 10.71 1.59 -5.57
CA LYS A 120 11.29 0.31 -6.02
C LYS A 120 11.45 -0.69 -4.88
N ARG A 121 11.91 -0.25 -3.70
CA ARG A 121 12.05 -1.13 -2.54
C ARG A 121 10.69 -1.65 -2.05
N PHE A 122 9.67 -0.80 -2.05
CA PHE A 122 8.29 -1.20 -1.74
C PHE A 122 7.80 -2.28 -2.72
N GLN A 123 7.91 -2.02 -4.03
CA GLN A 123 7.48 -2.97 -5.07
C GLN A 123 8.25 -4.29 -5.02
N ALA A 124 9.57 -4.25 -4.82
CA ALA A 124 10.40 -5.45 -4.70
C ALA A 124 9.98 -6.30 -3.48
N LYS A 125 9.67 -5.65 -2.35
CA LYS A 125 9.18 -6.34 -1.15
C LYS A 125 7.84 -7.04 -1.40
N LEU A 126 6.90 -6.38 -2.08
CA LEU A 126 5.59 -6.97 -2.39
C LEU A 126 5.68 -8.06 -3.46
N CYS A 127 6.50 -7.88 -4.49
CA CYS A 127 6.70 -8.88 -5.54
C CYS A 127 7.31 -10.17 -4.98
N CYS A 128 8.17 -10.09 -3.96
CA CYS A 128 8.66 -11.28 -3.26
C CYS A 128 7.49 -12.15 -2.73
N THR A 129 6.41 -11.53 -2.27
CA THR A 129 5.20 -12.21 -1.78
C THR A 129 4.19 -12.59 -2.89
N GLY A 130 4.55 -12.42 -4.16
CA GLY A 130 3.72 -12.72 -5.33
C GLY A 130 2.94 -11.53 -5.90
N MET A 131 2.96 -10.36 -5.27
CA MET A 131 2.30 -9.14 -5.75
C MET A 131 3.23 -8.33 -6.67
N CYS A 132 3.48 -8.86 -7.88
CA CYS A 132 4.43 -8.26 -8.81
C CYS A 132 3.80 -7.28 -9.81
N GLU A 133 2.48 -7.34 -10.01
CA GLU A 133 1.78 -6.35 -10.81
C GLU A 133 1.78 -5.04 -10.04
N ASN A 134 2.36 -4.00 -10.63
CA ASN A 134 2.58 -2.73 -9.93
C ASN A 134 2.14 -1.55 -10.78
N PHE A 135 1.77 -0.47 -10.09
CA PHE A 135 1.38 0.78 -10.71
C PHE A 135 1.83 1.96 -9.84
N ILE A 136 2.30 3.02 -10.47
CA ILE A 136 2.65 4.29 -9.84
C ILE A 136 1.71 5.32 -10.43
N LEU A 137 1.10 6.16 -9.60
CA LEU A 137 0.25 7.24 -10.11
C LEU A 137 1.09 8.22 -10.94
N PRO A 138 0.60 8.68 -12.10
CA PRO A 138 1.32 9.65 -12.93
C PRO A 138 1.60 10.98 -12.20
N GLN A 139 0.60 11.48 -11.46
CA GLN A 139 0.66 12.76 -10.75
C GLN A 139 1.06 13.94 -11.63
N GLU A 140 0.62 13.93 -12.89
CA GLU A 140 1.02 14.93 -13.90
C GLU A 140 0.14 16.18 -13.85
N ARG A 141 -1.02 16.10 -13.20
CA ARG A 141 -1.96 17.21 -13.01
C ARG A 141 -2.01 17.69 -11.56
N GLU A 142 -2.59 18.87 -11.38
CA GLU A 142 -2.85 19.39 -10.04
C GLU A 142 -3.82 18.49 -9.26
N TYR A 143 -3.45 18.21 -8.01
CA TYR A 143 -4.28 17.49 -7.06
C TYR A 143 -5.62 18.18 -6.86
N CYS A 144 -6.68 17.36 -6.79
CA CYS A 144 -7.99 17.82 -6.37
C CYS A 144 -7.96 18.33 -4.93
N ARG A 145 -8.85 19.28 -4.61
CA ARG A 145 -8.99 19.81 -3.26
C ARG A 145 -9.92 18.92 -2.44
N ILE A 146 -9.53 18.66 -1.20
CA ILE A 146 -10.42 18.09 -0.20
C ILE A 146 -11.23 19.24 0.38
N GLU A 147 -12.52 19.30 0.04
CA GLU A 147 -13.43 20.29 0.62
C GLU A 147 -13.58 20.01 2.12
N GLY A 148 -13.41 21.05 2.96
CA GLY A 148 -13.51 20.93 4.42
C GLY A 148 -12.20 20.65 5.16
N ALA A 149 -11.09 20.36 4.48
CA ALA A 149 -9.77 20.35 5.09
C ALA A 149 -9.27 21.80 5.20
N ALA A 150 -9.49 22.43 6.36
CA ALA A 150 -8.96 23.76 6.63
C ALA A 150 -7.45 23.77 6.35
N SER A 151 -7.05 24.63 5.42
CA SER A 151 -5.65 25.00 5.22
C SER A 151 -5.18 25.74 6.48
N THR A 152 -4.54 25.00 7.37
CA THR A 152 -3.72 25.53 8.46
C THR A 152 -2.28 25.15 8.22
#